data_AF-A0A925K777-F1
#
_entry.id   AF-A0A925K777-F1
#
_cell.length_a   1.000
_cell.length_b   1.000
_cell.length_c   1.000
_cell.angle_alpha   90.00
_cell.angle_beta   90.00
_cell.angle_gamma   90.00
#
_symmetry.space_group_name_H-M   'P 1'
#
loop_
_entity.id
_entity.type
_entity.pdbx_description
1 polymer ?
#
loop_
_entity_poly.entity_id
_entity_poly.type
_entity_poly.pdbx_seq_one_letter_code
_entity_poly.pdbx_strand_id
1 'polypeptide(L)' 'MDTIIQTALQAYAALAAGHKAGSFQNYIDMLTEDYVFYSPVGEFRGKNVGKERAIQFYKAITDAKADF' A
#
# COMPACT_ATOMS: atom_id res chain seq x y z
N MET A 1 17.72 -17.33 4.60
CA MET A 1 17.34 -15.91 4.55
C MET A 1 16.57 -15.64 5.83
N ASP A 2 16.82 -14.52 6.50
CA ASP A 2 15.99 -14.06 7.63
C ASP A 2 14.53 -13.94 7.14
N THR A 3 13.57 -14.51 7.90
CA THR A 3 12.14 -14.47 7.58
C THR A 3 11.61 -13.05 7.46
N ILE A 4 12.18 -12.09 8.20
CA ILE A 4 11.83 -10.67 8.13
C ILE A 4 12.23 -10.09 6.78
N ILE A 5 13.47 -10.36 6.34
CA ILE A 5 13.98 -9.89 5.05
C ILE A 5 13.16 -10.49 3.91
N GLN A 6 12.84 -11.79 3.98
CA GLN A 6 12.03 -12.44 2.96
C GLN A 6 10.63 -11.82 2.87
N THR A 7 9.98 -11.57 4.01
CA THR A 7 8.64 -10.94 4.07
C THR A 7 8.68 -9.52 3.49
N ALA A 8 9.68 -8.73 3.86
CA ALA A 8 9.84 -7.37 3.34
C ALA A 8 10.05 -7.34 1.82
N LEU A 9 10.86 -8.25 1.29
CA LEU A 9 11.10 -8.37 -0.16
C LEU A 9 9.82 -8.75 -0.91
N GLN A 10 9.01 -9.66 -0.36
CA GLN A 10 7.72 -10.02 -0.94
C GLN A 10 6.75 -8.83 -0.96
N ALA A 11 6.64 -8.09 0.14
CA ALA A 11 5.78 -6.91 0.23
C ALA A 11 6.23 -5.82 -0.75
N TYR A 12 7.53 -5.58 -0.85
CA TYR A 12 8.09 -4.61 -1.80
C TYR A 12 7.81 -4.99 -3.25
N ALA A 13 7.97 -6.27 -3.61
CA ALA A 13 7.65 -6.77 -4.95
C ALA A 13 6.16 -6.61 -5.27
N ALA A 14 5.26 -6.92 -4.32
CA ALA A 14 3.83 -6.73 -4.49
C ALA A 14 3.44 -5.25 -4.66
N LEU A 15 4.06 -4.35 -3.88
CA LEU A 15 3.85 -2.91 -4.00
C LEU A 15 4.28 -2.37 -5.37
N ALA A 16 5.48 -2.76 -5.83
CA ALA A 16 6.00 -2.37 -7.14
C ALA A 16 5.10 -2.88 -8.29
N ALA A 17 4.63 -4.12 -8.18
CA ALA A 17 3.67 -4.68 -9.13
C ALA A 17 2.36 -3.89 -9.17
N GLY A 18 1.84 -3.47 -8.00
CA GLY A 18 0.63 -2.66 -7.94
C GLY A 18 0.78 -1.29 -8.60
N HIS A 19 1.93 -0.63 -8.43
CA HIS A 19 2.21 0.62 -9.15
C HIS A 19 2.27 0.44 -10.67
N LYS A 20 2.72 -0.72 -11.17
CA LYS A 20 2.79 -1.02 -12.60
C LYS A 20 1.45 -1.44 -13.19
N ALA A 21 0.68 -2.26 -12.47
CA ALA A 21 -0.55 -2.87 -12.97
C ALA A 21 -1.82 -2.06 -12.64
N GLY A 22 -1.76 -1.11 -11.70
CA GLY A 22 -2.94 -0.38 -11.22
C GLY A 22 -3.84 -1.22 -10.30
N SER A 23 -3.28 -2.20 -9.59
CA SER A 23 -4.02 -2.97 -8.58
C SER A 23 -3.10 -3.35 -7.43
N PHE A 24 -3.45 -2.91 -6.22
CA PHE A 24 -2.64 -3.12 -5.02
C PHE A 24 -3.12 -4.31 -4.16
N GLN A 25 -4.07 -5.11 -4.63
CA GLN A 25 -4.70 -6.16 -3.80
C GLN A 25 -3.67 -7.13 -3.19
N ASN A 26 -2.70 -7.61 -3.98
CA ASN A 26 -1.65 -8.51 -3.48
C ASN A 26 -0.81 -7.87 -2.36
N TYR A 27 -0.59 -6.55 -2.39
CA TYR A 27 0.11 -5.84 -1.32
C TYR A 27 -0.79 -5.68 -0.09
N ILE A 28 -2.06 -5.31 -0.31
CA ILE A 28 -3.08 -5.14 0.73
C ILE A 28 -3.29 -6.44 1.50
N ASP A 29 -3.33 -7.59 0.83
CA ASP A 29 -3.52 -8.90 1.45
C ASP A 29 -2.41 -9.24 2.47
N MET A 30 -1.22 -8.66 2.31
CA MET A 30 -0.09 -8.82 3.22
C MET A 30 -0.15 -7.90 4.45
N LEU A 31 -1.02 -6.88 4.46
CA LEU A 31 -1.12 -5.93 5.56
C LEU A 31 -1.93 -6.52 6.72
N THR A 32 -1.47 -6.24 7.94
CA THR A 32 -2.21 -6.53 9.17
C THR A 32 -3.35 -5.53 9.37
N GLU A 33 -4.35 -5.91 10.15
CA GLU A 33 -5.50 -5.05 10.46
C GLU A 33 -5.09 -3.75 11.17
N ASP A 34 -4.00 -3.77 11.93
CA ASP A 34 -3.44 -2.63 12.67
C ASP A 34 -2.34 -1.85 11.91
N TYR A 35 -2.19 -2.09 10.60
CA TYR A 35 -1.17 -1.46 9.77
C TYR A 35 -1.17 0.08 9.89
N VAL A 36 0.03 0.67 9.96
CA VAL A 36 0.23 2.12 10.05
C VAL A 36 1.14 2.59 8.92
N PHE A 37 0.72 3.65 8.23
CA PHE A 37 1.53 4.30 7.20
C PHE A 37 1.49 5.83 7.34
N TYR A 38 2.45 6.49 6.68
CA TYR A 38 2.57 7.94 6.66
C TYR A 38 2.59 8.46 5.24
N SER A 39 1.83 9.52 4.97
CA SER A 39 1.88 10.25 3.70
C SER A 39 2.16 11.73 3.95
N PRO A 40 2.95 12.42 3.10
CA PRO A 40 3.35 13.80 3.33
C PRO A 40 2.28 14.84 2.97
N VAL A 41 1.33 14.51 2.09
CA VAL A 41 0.40 15.47 1.48
C VAL A 41 -1.00 14.86 1.24
N GLY A 42 -1.96 15.72 0.89
CA GLY A 42 -3.32 15.33 0.51
C GLY A 42 -4.19 14.87 1.68
N GLU A 43 -5.31 14.20 1.36
CA GLU A 43 -6.29 13.67 2.34
C GLU A 43 -5.66 12.69 3.35
N PHE A 44 -4.58 12.03 2.95
CA PHE A 44 -3.87 11.04 3.77
C PHE A 44 -2.67 11.64 4.51
N ARG A 45 -2.51 12.96 4.56
CA ARG A 45 -1.36 13.60 5.23
C ARG A 45 -1.24 13.17 6.70
N GLY A 46 -0.03 12.83 7.11
CA GLY A 46 0.30 12.42 8.47
C GLY A 46 0.13 10.92 8.68
N LYS A 47 -0.19 10.52 9.92
CA LYS A 47 -0.33 9.13 10.35
C LYS A 47 -1.71 8.59 9.95
N ASN A 48 -1.73 7.44 9.30
CA ASN A 48 -2.94 6.69 8.98
C ASN A 48 -2.88 5.32 9.66
N VAL A 49 -4.02 4.86 10.18
CA VAL A 49 -4.10 3.63 10.99
C VAL A 49 -5.19 2.73 10.41
N GLY A 50 -4.87 1.45 10.31
CA GLY A 50 -5.78 0.40 9.92
C GLY A 50 -5.70 0.02 8.44
N LYS A 51 -5.92 -1.26 8.16
CA LYS A 51 -5.95 -1.81 6.80
C LYS A 51 -7.00 -1.14 5.92
N GLU A 52 -8.17 -0.81 6.48
CA GLU A 52 -9.24 -0.10 5.78
C GLU A 52 -8.77 1.27 5.25
N ARG A 53 -8.03 2.04 6.07
CA ARG A 53 -7.48 3.33 5.64
C ARG A 53 -6.42 3.16 4.54
N ALA A 54 -5.66 2.07 4.58
CA ALA A 54 -4.71 1.73 3.52
C ALA A 54 -5.43 1.37 2.21
N ILE A 55 -6.53 0.60 2.25
CA ILE A 55 -7.36 0.29 1.08
C ILE A 55 -7.83 1.58 0.40
N GLN A 56 -8.37 2.52 1.17
CA GLN A 56 -8.80 3.83 0.65
C GLN A 56 -7.64 4.59 -0.01
N PHE A 57 -6.45 4.59 0.60
CA PHE A 57 -5.27 5.25 0.05
C PHE A 57 -4.82 4.66 -1.29
N TYR A 58 -4.71 3.33 -1.37
CA TYR A 58 -4.29 2.67 -2.61
C TYR A 58 -5.36 2.75 -3.71
N LYS A 59 -6.65 2.81 -3.34
CA LYS A 59 -7.72 3.15 -4.27
C LYS A 59 -7.56 4.56 -4.82
N ALA A 60 -7.29 5.56 -3.97
CA ALA A 60 -7.07 6.92 -4.42
C ALA A 60 -5.85 7.06 -5.35
N ILE A 61 -4.77 6.29 -5.11
CA ILE A 61 -3.61 6.23 -6.01
C ILE A 61 -3.99 5.67 -7.39
N THR A 62 -4.85 4.65 -7.43
CA THR A 62 -5.26 4.01 -8.69
C THR A 62 -6.22 4.90 -9.48
N ASP A 63 -7.19 5.52 -8.81
CA ASP A 63 -8.11 6.48 -9.43
C ASP A 63 -7.33 7.66 -10.03
N ALA A 64 -6.40 8.28 -9.28
CA ALA A 64 -5.60 9.40 -9.77
C ALA A 64 -4.66 9.05 -10.94
N LYS A 65 -4.29 7.77 -11.10
CA LYS A 65 -3.50 7.32 -12.26
C LYS A 65 -4.34 7.14 -13.52
N ALA A 66 -5.65 6.94 -13.40
CA ALA A 66 -6.55 6.75 -14.54
C ALA A 66 -6.88 8.07 -15.27
N ASP A 67 -6.55 9.21 -14.66
CA ASP A 67 -6.82 10.56 -15.18
C ASP A 67 -5.68 11.14 -16.07
N PHE A 68 -4.63 10.36 -16.34
CA PHE A 68 -3.48 10.72 -17.20
C PHE A 68 -3.34 9.76 -18.38
#